data_AF-A0AA39UT29-F1
#
_entry.id   AF-A0AA39UT29-F1
#
_cell.length_a   1.000
_cell.length_b   1.000
_cell.length_c   1.000
_cell.angle_alpha   90.00
_cell.angle_beta   90.00
_cell.angle_gamma   90.00
#
_symmetry.space_group_name_H-M   'P 1'
#
loop_
_entity.id
_entity.type
_entity.pdbx_description
1 polymer ?
#
loop_
_entity_poly.entity_id
_entity_poly.type
_entity_poly.pdbx_seq_one_letter_code
_entity_poly.pdbx_strand_id
1 'polypeptide(L)'
;MPSSMSLFFSALLLTAATASPLTARGTCNPNFEGAALTVFLHSGAPITALAWSANPAAGAPVIGSPSASKFFFQQNGDADVTYSIKTVANNNFAVELDGKVLIMDNVDASGSNVNQKWKVECTTCATNISQQKGVVASGCTISSANTDTKDLCVQENGLGGQLDLATCSQQFDFSV
;
A
#
# COMPACT_ATOMS: atom_id res chain seq x y z
N MET A 1 39.22 68.42 -3.59
CA MET A 1 39.86 67.09 -3.78
C MET A 1 40.67 66.80 -2.52
N PRO A 2 40.63 65.62 -1.85
CA PRO A 2 39.90 64.36 -2.09
C PRO A 2 38.68 64.20 -1.13
N SER A 3 37.57 63.59 -1.54
CA SER A 3 37.24 62.16 -1.69
C SER A 3 36.88 61.48 -0.36
N SER A 4 35.60 61.61 0.03
CA SER A 4 34.94 60.80 1.06
C SER A 4 34.79 59.36 0.57
N MET A 5 35.23 58.40 1.37
CA MET A 5 35.10 56.97 1.10
C MET A 5 33.99 56.42 2.00
N SER A 6 32.77 56.33 1.46
CA SER A 6 31.63 55.73 2.14
C SER A 6 31.71 54.20 2.08
N LEU A 7 31.89 53.56 3.24
CA LEU A 7 31.79 52.11 3.39
C LEU A 7 30.30 51.70 3.46
N PHE A 8 29.78 51.10 2.39
CA PHE A 8 28.48 50.43 2.40
C PHE A 8 28.65 49.03 3.00
N PHE A 9 28.14 48.83 4.22
CA PHE A 9 27.95 47.50 4.80
C PHE A 9 26.65 46.89 4.26
N SER A 10 26.75 46.02 3.26
CA SER A 10 25.64 45.15 2.84
C SER A 10 25.58 43.93 3.77
N ALA A 11 24.60 43.91 4.68
CA ALA A 11 24.27 42.73 5.47
C ALA A 11 23.51 41.72 4.59
N LEU A 12 24.17 40.64 4.21
CA LEU A 12 23.56 39.49 3.55
C LEU A 12 22.78 38.69 4.61
N LEU A 13 21.45 38.83 4.63
CA LEU A 13 20.57 37.98 5.43
C LEU A 13 20.46 36.61 4.74
N LEU A 14 21.27 35.64 5.16
CA LEU A 14 21.05 34.24 4.82
C LEU A 14 19.84 33.73 5.63
N THR A 15 18.67 33.69 5.00
CA THR A 15 17.56 32.87 5.46
C THR A 15 17.97 31.41 5.32
N ALA A 16 18.48 30.83 6.41
CA ALA A 16 18.60 29.39 6.53
C ALA A 16 17.17 28.81 6.44
N ALA A 17 16.83 28.25 5.28
CA ALA A 17 15.68 27.37 5.16
C ALA A 17 15.96 26.18 6.09
N THR A 18 15.35 26.20 7.27
CA THR A 18 15.32 25.05 8.16
C THR A 18 14.52 23.98 7.42
N ALA A 19 15.20 23.13 6.66
CA ALA A 19 14.64 21.87 6.25
C ALA A 19 14.24 21.16 7.54
N SER A 20 12.93 21.03 7.76
CA SER A 20 12.42 20.25 8.88
C SER A 20 13.15 18.91 8.88
N PRO A 21 13.61 18.42 10.04
CA PRO A 21 14.28 17.14 10.09
C PRO A 21 13.34 16.08 9.51
N LEU A 22 13.92 14.98 9.03
CA LEU A 22 13.25 13.74 8.62
C LEU A 22 12.55 13.05 9.82
N THR A 23 11.92 13.84 10.69
CA THR A 23 11.17 13.45 11.88
C THR A 23 9.99 12.60 11.42
N ALA A 24 10.10 11.30 11.68
CA ALA A 24 9.03 10.31 11.74
C ALA A 24 7.79 10.66 10.89
N ARG A 25 7.82 10.33 9.58
CA ARG A 25 6.55 10.21 8.85
C ARG A 25 5.76 9.11 9.56
N GLY A 26 4.72 9.49 10.31
CA GLY A 26 3.82 8.53 10.94
C GLY A 26 3.25 7.61 9.86
N THR A 27 3.24 6.31 10.12
CA THR A 27 2.51 5.37 9.29
C THR A 27 1.01 5.56 9.51
N CYS A 28 0.21 5.23 8.49
CA CYS A 28 -1.25 5.29 8.57
C CYS A 28 -1.88 3.99 8.06
N ASN A 29 -3.04 3.64 8.61
CA ASN A 29 -3.87 2.56 8.10
C ASN A 29 -5.05 3.19 7.32
N PRO A 30 -5.12 3.03 5.99
CA PRO A 30 -6.13 3.70 5.17
C PRO A 30 -7.55 3.17 5.44
N ASN A 31 -8.53 4.07 5.59
CA ASN A 31 -9.94 3.69 5.49
C ASN A 31 -10.40 3.87 4.04
N PHE A 32 -10.54 2.76 3.33
CA PHE A 32 -10.87 2.77 1.90
C PHE A 32 -12.34 3.02 1.58
N GLU A 33 -13.22 3.18 2.59
CA GLU A 33 -14.62 3.57 2.40
C GLU A 33 -15.41 2.68 1.42
N GLY A 34 -15.01 1.41 1.28
CA GLY A 34 -15.64 0.47 0.34
C GLY A 34 -15.28 0.70 -1.14
N ALA A 35 -14.28 1.53 -1.44
CA ALA A 35 -13.85 1.78 -2.81
C ALA A 35 -13.23 0.54 -3.47
N ALA A 36 -13.42 0.43 -4.79
CA ALA A 36 -12.79 -0.59 -5.62
C ALA A 36 -11.37 -0.17 -6.01
N LEU A 37 -10.37 -0.86 -5.46
CA LEU A 37 -8.98 -0.45 -5.54
C LEU A 37 -8.20 -1.31 -6.53
N THR A 38 -7.26 -0.68 -7.22
CA THR A 38 -6.15 -1.38 -7.86
C THR A 38 -4.91 -1.20 -7.00
N VAL A 39 -4.18 -2.30 -6.79
CA VAL A 39 -2.93 -2.34 -6.02
C VAL A 39 -1.78 -2.49 -6.98
N PHE A 40 -0.88 -1.51 -7.01
CA PHE A 40 0.29 -1.48 -7.89
C PHE A 40 1.57 -1.55 -7.07
N LEU A 41 2.63 -2.11 -7.65
CA LEU A 41 3.96 -1.96 -7.08
C LEU A 41 4.35 -0.47 -7.01
N HIS A 42 4.77 0.00 -5.84
CA HIS A 42 5.30 1.34 -5.64
C HIS A 42 6.70 1.40 -6.24
N SER A 43 6.80 1.75 -7.52
CA SER A 43 8.06 1.60 -8.26
C SER A 43 8.87 2.89 -8.43
N GLY A 44 8.30 4.08 -8.19
CA GLY A 44 8.99 5.36 -8.42
C GLY A 44 9.56 5.57 -9.84
N ALA A 45 9.39 4.60 -10.74
CA ALA A 45 10.04 4.45 -12.03
C ALA A 45 9.03 3.93 -13.06
N PRO A 46 9.16 4.34 -14.35
CA PRO A 46 8.10 4.20 -15.35
C PRO A 46 7.90 2.78 -15.92
N ILE A 47 8.46 1.74 -15.30
CA ILE A 47 8.23 0.36 -15.76
C ILE A 47 6.78 -0.02 -15.50
N THR A 48 6.08 -0.35 -16.59
CA THR A 48 4.71 -0.89 -16.68
C THR A 48 4.22 -1.40 -15.34
N ALA A 49 3.44 -0.57 -14.63
CA ALA A 49 3.07 -0.83 -13.25
C ALA A 49 2.29 -2.15 -13.20
N LEU A 50 2.98 -3.22 -12.79
CA LEU A 50 2.34 -4.46 -12.47
C LEU A 50 1.40 -4.20 -11.29
N ALA A 51 0.22 -4.76 -11.43
CA ALA A 51 -0.83 -4.67 -10.43
C ALA A 51 -1.32 -6.05 -10.07
N TRP A 52 -1.90 -6.14 -8.89
CA TRP A 52 -2.51 -7.37 -8.44
C TRP A 52 -3.63 -7.80 -9.40
N SER A 53 -3.63 -9.07 -9.73
CA SER A 53 -4.67 -9.69 -10.53
C SER A 53 -4.99 -11.08 -9.97
N ALA A 54 -6.26 -11.45 -9.98
CA ALA A 54 -6.70 -12.76 -9.52
C ALA A 54 -7.99 -13.17 -10.23
N ASN A 55 -8.13 -14.47 -10.49
CA ASN A 55 -9.40 -15.05 -10.90
C ASN A 55 -10.23 -15.36 -9.65
N PRO A 56 -11.52 -14.96 -9.56
CA PRO A 56 -12.39 -15.30 -8.42
C PRO A 56 -12.79 -16.79 -8.41
N ALA A 57 -11.83 -17.66 -8.08
CA ALA A 57 -12.03 -19.09 -7.94
C ALA A 57 -11.13 -19.63 -6.83
N ALA A 58 -11.62 -20.57 -6.03
CA ALA A 58 -10.86 -21.17 -4.93
C ALA A 58 -9.57 -21.84 -5.47
N GLY A 59 -8.45 -21.58 -4.80
CA GLY A 59 -7.10 -22.03 -5.18
C GLY A 59 -6.44 -21.24 -6.33
N ALA A 60 -7.12 -20.24 -6.91
CA ALA A 60 -6.50 -19.43 -7.96
C ALA A 60 -5.40 -18.53 -7.37
N PRO A 61 -4.23 -18.39 -8.02
CA PRO A 61 -3.16 -17.55 -7.51
C PRO A 61 -3.52 -16.07 -7.63
N VAL A 62 -3.06 -15.26 -6.67
CA VAL A 62 -2.94 -13.80 -6.86
C VAL A 62 -1.60 -13.53 -7.52
N ILE A 63 -1.59 -12.84 -8.65
CA ILE A 63 -0.41 -12.63 -9.50
C ILE A 63 -0.16 -11.13 -9.78
N GLY A 64 1.09 -10.79 -10.11
CA GLY A 64 1.44 -9.48 -10.68
C GLY A 64 1.15 -9.45 -12.19
N SER A 65 0.35 -8.51 -12.66
CA SER A 65 -0.13 -8.47 -14.05
C SER A 65 -0.33 -7.03 -14.56
N PRO A 66 -0.12 -6.75 -15.87
CA PRO A 66 -0.51 -5.50 -16.49
C PRO A 66 -2.04 -5.37 -16.66
N SER A 67 -2.76 -6.49 -16.59
CA SER A 67 -4.22 -6.53 -16.58
C SER A 67 -4.69 -6.62 -15.14
N ALA A 68 -4.82 -5.46 -14.49
CA ALA A 68 -5.15 -5.35 -13.08
C ALA A 68 -6.57 -5.82 -12.76
N SER A 69 -6.72 -6.53 -11.64
CA SER A 69 -8.03 -6.74 -11.01
C SER A 69 -8.35 -5.61 -10.04
N LYS A 70 -9.62 -5.49 -9.68
CA LYS A 70 -10.09 -4.58 -8.63
C LYS A 70 -10.41 -5.38 -7.36
N PHE A 71 -10.03 -4.82 -6.22
CA PHE A 71 -10.22 -5.43 -4.91
C PHE A 71 -10.91 -4.47 -3.93
N PHE A 72 -11.69 -5.03 -3.01
CA PHE A 72 -12.16 -4.34 -1.81
C PHE A 72 -11.26 -4.70 -0.64
N PHE A 73 -10.79 -3.68 0.08
CA PHE A 73 -10.08 -3.84 1.35
C PHE A 73 -11.05 -3.46 2.47
N GLN A 74 -11.74 -4.47 3.00
CA GLN A 74 -12.80 -4.28 3.99
C GLN A 74 -12.23 -4.44 5.40
N GLN A 75 -12.33 -3.39 6.22
CA GLN A 75 -11.94 -3.49 7.63
C GLN A 75 -12.87 -4.43 8.39
N ASN A 76 -12.29 -5.28 9.25
CA ASN A 76 -13.04 -6.28 10.00
C ASN A 76 -13.53 -5.79 11.37
N GLY A 77 -13.25 -4.54 11.76
CA GLY A 77 -13.59 -4.00 13.08
C GLY A 77 -12.77 -4.57 14.24
N ASP A 78 -11.67 -5.26 13.92
CA ASP A 78 -10.68 -5.75 14.89
C ASP A 78 -10.05 -4.57 15.67
N ALA A 79 -9.55 -4.85 16.88
CA ALA A 79 -8.86 -3.84 17.70
C ALA A 79 -7.61 -3.28 17.02
N ASP A 80 -6.85 -4.16 16.36
CA ASP A 80 -5.82 -3.78 15.41
C ASP A 80 -6.45 -3.70 14.02
N VAL A 81 -6.12 -2.67 13.23
CA VAL A 81 -6.72 -2.49 11.90
C VAL A 81 -6.27 -3.61 10.96
N THR A 82 -7.19 -4.53 10.66
CA THR A 82 -7.03 -5.58 9.65
C THR A 82 -8.08 -5.46 8.55
N TYR A 83 -7.75 -6.03 7.39
CA TYR A 83 -8.59 -6.03 6.21
C TYR A 83 -8.83 -7.47 5.72
N SER A 84 -10.05 -7.75 5.29
CA SER A 84 -10.34 -8.81 4.32
C SER A 84 -10.20 -8.24 2.91
N ILE A 85 -9.45 -8.91 2.05
CA ILE A 85 -9.20 -8.47 0.67
C ILE A 85 -10.06 -9.31 -0.26
N LYS A 86 -11.11 -8.71 -0.85
CA LYS A 86 -12.08 -9.43 -1.70
C LYS A 86 -11.96 -8.97 -3.14
N THR A 87 -12.17 -9.86 -4.10
CA THR A 87 -12.25 -9.39 -5.51
C THR A 87 -13.56 -8.65 -5.74
N VAL A 88 -13.53 -7.59 -6.55
CA VAL A 88 -14.75 -6.88 -6.96
C VAL A 88 -15.58 -7.71 -7.93
N ALA A 89 -14.94 -8.55 -8.74
CA ALA A 89 -15.61 -9.43 -9.70
C ALA A 89 -16.54 -10.45 -9.01
N ASN A 90 -16.16 -10.95 -7.84
CA ASN A 90 -17.00 -11.79 -7.00
C ASN A 90 -16.57 -11.67 -5.52
N ASN A 91 -17.43 -11.07 -4.71
CA ASN A 91 -17.16 -10.82 -3.29
C ASN A 91 -17.31 -12.06 -2.39
N ASN A 92 -17.60 -13.23 -2.96
CA ASN A 92 -17.55 -14.51 -2.24
C ASN A 92 -16.13 -15.08 -2.15
N PHE A 93 -15.15 -14.48 -2.84
CA PHE A 93 -13.74 -14.87 -2.78
C PHE A 93 -12.87 -13.78 -2.16
N ALA A 94 -11.99 -14.19 -1.25
CA ALA A 94 -10.99 -13.36 -0.60
C ALA A 94 -9.58 -13.91 -0.79
N VAL A 95 -8.59 -13.02 -0.65
CA VAL A 95 -7.18 -13.39 -0.61
C VAL A 95 -6.89 -14.11 0.70
N GLU A 96 -6.38 -15.33 0.59
CA GLU A 96 -5.92 -16.17 1.69
C GLU A 96 -4.43 -16.47 1.55
N LEU A 97 -3.75 -16.54 2.69
CA LEU A 97 -2.40 -17.03 2.80
C LEU A 97 -2.39 -18.57 2.89
N ASP A 98 -1.77 -19.23 1.90
CA ASP A 98 -1.55 -20.68 1.90
C ASP A 98 -0.06 -20.97 1.66
N GLY A 99 0.61 -21.64 2.60
CA GLY A 99 2.02 -22.03 2.42
C GLY A 99 3.01 -20.88 2.10
N LYS A 100 2.69 -19.63 2.51
CA LYS A 100 3.37 -18.35 2.20
C LYS A 100 3.03 -17.71 0.85
N VAL A 101 2.21 -18.33 0.03
CA VAL A 101 1.74 -17.73 -1.23
C VAL A 101 0.32 -17.18 -1.06
N LEU A 102 -0.04 -16.21 -1.89
CA LEU A 102 -1.38 -15.62 -1.90
C LEU A 102 -2.24 -16.38 -2.92
N ILE A 103 -3.37 -16.89 -2.44
CA ILE A 103 -4.40 -17.54 -3.26
C ILE A 103 -5.76 -16.88 -3.02
N MET A 104 -6.71 -17.14 -3.91
CA MET A 104 -8.11 -16.85 -3.68
C MET A 104 -8.77 -18.05 -3.00
N ASP A 105 -9.57 -17.82 -1.97
CA ASP A 105 -10.45 -18.82 -1.37
C ASP A 105 -11.81 -18.21 -0.99
N ASN A 106 -12.76 -19.03 -0.59
CA ASN A 106 -14.06 -18.58 -0.11
C ASN A 106 -13.90 -17.64 1.09
N VAL A 107 -14.65 -16.56 1.09
CA VAL A 107 -14.66 -15.61 2.22
C VAL A 107 -15.02 -16.34 3.51
N ASP A 108 -14.18 -16.18 4.52
CA ASP A 108 -14.54 -16.57 5.88
C ASP A 108 -15.57 -15.58 6.46
N ALA A 109 -16.85 -15.98 6.42
CA ALA A 109 -17.96 -15.20 6.94
C ALA A 109 -17.88 -14.98 8.46
N SER A 110 -17.15 -15.84 9.19
CA SER A 110 -16.99 -15.70 10.65
C SER A 110 -15.96 -14.64 11.03
N GLY A 111 -15.05 -14.29 10.11
CA GLY A 111 -13.93 -13.38 10.36
C GLY A 111 -12.90 -13.93 11.37
N SER A 112 -12.86 -15.25 11.57
CA SER A 112 -11.95 -15.93 12.50
C SER A 112 -10.67 -16.45 11.81
N ASN A 113 -10.69 -16.66 10.50
CA ASN A 113 -9.57 -17.14 9.72
C ASN A 113 -8.47 -16.06 9.62
N VAL A 114 -7.40 -16.25 10.39
CA VAL A 114 -6.26 -15.33 10.43
C VAL A 114 -5.52 -15.26 9.09
N ASN A 115 -5.58 -16.29 8.25
CA ASN A 115 -4.94 -16.31 6.93
C ASN A 115 -5.65 -15.41 5.91
N GLN A 116 -6.89 -14.98 6.18
CA GLN A 116 -7.63 -13.99 5.38
C GLN A 116 -7.60 -12.58 6.00
N LYS A 117 -6.80 -12.37 7.05
CA LYS A 117 -6.61 -11.07 7.69
C LYS A 117 -5.28 -10.46 7.28
N TRP A 118 -5.36 -9.27 6.73
CA TRP A 118 -4.22 -8.53 6.20
C TRP A 118 -4.06 -7.20 6.91
N LYS A 119 -2.81 -6.78 7.15
CA LYS A 119 -2.47 -5.47 7.67
C LYS A 119 -1.94 -4.63 6.53
N VAL A 120 -2.34 -3.35 6.49
CA VAL A 120 -1.88 -2.38 5.50
C VAL A 120 -1.40 -1.15 6.24
N GLU A 121 -0.12 -0.85 6.09
CA GLU A 121 0.51 0.33 6.69
C GLU A 121 1.16 1.16 5.58
N CYS A 122 0.79 2.43 5.50
CA CYS A 122 1.19 3.32 4.41
C CYS A 122 1.96 4.53 4.92
N THR A 123 2.76 5.11 4.04
CA THR A 123 3.42 6.39 4.28
C THR A 123 2.43 7.56 4.14
N THR A 124 1.47 7.43 3.22
CA THR A 124 0.42 8.43 3.01
C THR A 124 -0.92 7.77 2.79
N CYS A 125 -1.97 8.31 3.41
CA CYS A 125 -3.36 7.89 3.26
C CYS A 125 -4.23 9.12 2.97
N ALA A 126 -5.03 9.05 1.92
CA ALA A 126 -6.04 10.04 1.63
C ALA A 126 -7.28 9.86 2.54
N THR A 127 -8.10 10.90 2.61
CA THR A 127 -9.42 10.89 3.28
C THR A 127 -10.52 11.15 2.26
N ASN A 128 -11.76 10.75 2.55
CA ASN A 128 -12.89 10.86 1.62
C ASN A 128 -12.62 10.11 0.30
N ILE A 129 -12.05 8.91 0.40
CA ILE A 129 -11.61 8.10 -0.74
C ILE A 129 -12.74 7.84 -1.73
N SER A 130 -13.98 7.72 -1.24
CA SER A 130 -15.20 7.57 -2.06
C SER A 130 -15.43 8.68 -3.09
N GLN A 131 -14.77 9.84 -2.94
CA GLN A 131 -14.91 11.01 -3.83
C GLN A 131 -13.66 11.28 -4.68
N GLN A 132 -12.59 10.47 -4.52
CA GLN A 132 -11.31 10.71 -5.17
C GLN A 132 -11.14 9.94 -6.49
N LYS A 133 -10.06 10.25 -7.20
CA LYS A 133 -9.58 9.54 -8.38
C LYS A 133 -8.06 9.40 -8.30
N GLY A 134 -7.52 8.27 -8.77
CA GLY A 134 -6.08 8.03 -8.76
C GLY A 134 -5.58 7.48 -7.42
N VAL A 135 -4.30 7.71 -7.12
CA VAL A 135 -3.63 7.15 -5.94
C VAL A 135 -4.19 7.77 -4.66
N VAL A 136 -4.74 6.92 -3.78
CA VAL A 136 -5.37 7.26 -2.50
C VAL A 136 -4.60 6.75 -1.29
N ALA A 137 -3.65 5.84 -1.48
CA ALA A 137 -2.66 5.49 -0.47
C ALA A 137 -1.35 5.11 -1.15
N SER A 138 -0.21 5.44 -0.54
CA SER A 138 1.10 5.27 -1.17
C SER A 138 2.19 4.85 -0.18
N GLY A 139 3.18 4.12 -0.71
CA GLY A 139 4.31 3.59 0.05
C GLY A 139 3.83 2.62 1.12
N CYS A 140 2.94 1.70 0.73
CA CYS A 140 2.26 0.79 1.64
C CYS A 140 2.95 -0.58 1.74
N THR A 141 3.16 -1.07 2.94
CA THR A 141 3.47 -2.47 3.20
C THR A 141 2.17 -3.23 3.47
N ILE A 142 2.05 -4.42 2.87
CA ILE A 142 0.93 -5.34 3.12
C ILE A 142 1.52 -6.58 3.78
N SER A 143 1.03 -6.96 4.95
CA SER A 143 1.50 -8.16 5.67
C SER A 143 0.32 -9.01 6.14
N SER A 144 0.55 -10.29 6.39
CA SER A 144 -0.47 -11.12 7.03
C SER A 144 -0.62 -10.74 8.50
N ALA A 145 -1.83 -10.89 9.05
CA ALA A 145 -2.05 -10.85 10.48
C ALA A 145 -1.63 -12.18 11.17
N ASN A 146 -1.31 -13.23 10.40
CA ASN A 146 -0.82 -14.49 10.94
C ASN A 146 0.58 -14.33 11.56
N THR A 147 0.68 -14.63 12.86
CA THR A 147 1.90 -14.51 13.66
C THR A 147 3.05 -15.41 13.20
N ASP A 148 2.77 -16.50 12.50
CA ASP A 148 3.78 -17.41 11.95
C ASP A 148 4.58 -16.78 10.79
N THR A 149 4.08 -15.67 10.25
CA THR A 149 4.68 -14.92 9.15
C THR A 149 5.09 -13.51 9.55
N LYS A 150 5.38 -13.33 10.84
CA LYS A 150 5.87 -12.07 11.39
C LYS A 150 7.08 -11.56 10.59
N ASP A 151 7.13 -10.25 10.39
CA ASP A 151 8.19 -9.53 9.67
C ASP A 151 8.29 -9.88 8.17
N LEU A 152 7.31 -10.60 7.63
CA LEU A 152 7.15 -10.82 6.19
C LEU A 152 6.02 -9.93 5.63
N CYS A 153 6.25 -9.43 4.43
CA CYS A 153 5.30 -8.64 3.66
C CYS A 153 5.08 -9.29 2.31
N VAL A 154 3.95 -8.93 1.68
CA VAL A 154 3.64 -9.33 0.32
C VAL A 154 4.72 -8.83 -0.62
N GLN A 155 5.19 -9.72 -1.48
CA GLN A 155 6.16 -9.47 -2.52
C GLN A 155 5.56 -9.85 -3.88
N GLU A 156 5.78 -8.99 -4.86
CA GLU A 156 5.52 -9.31 -6.26
C GLU A 156 6.77 -9.88 -6.92
N ASN A 157 6.62 -11.02 -7.60
CA ASN A 157 7.70 -11.79 -8.21
C ASN A 157 7.84 -11.56 -9.72
N GLY A 158 7.37 -10.41 -10.21
CA GLY A 158 7.39 -10.03 -11.61
C GLY A 158 6.15 -10.52 -12.39
N LEU A 159 6.20 -10.35 -13.71
CA LEU A 159 5.07 -10.57 -14.61
C LEU A 159 4.57 -12.02 -14.55
N GLY A 160 3.31 -12.20 -14.16
CA GLY A 160 2.66 -13.51 -14.04
C GLY A 160 3.10 -14.32 -12.83
N GLY A 161 4.05 -13.80 -12.03
CA GLY A 161 4.49 -14.42 -10.80
C GLY A 161 3.40 -14.37 -9.74
N GLN A 162 3.19 -15.48 -9.05
CA GLN A 162 2.34 -15.52 -7.86
C GLN A 162 2.96 -14.67 -6.76
N LEU A 163 2.11 -13.89 -6.09
CA LEU A 163 2.51 -13.11 -4.93
C LEU A 163 2.73 -14.04 -3.75
N ASP A 164 3.77 -13.75 -2.98
CA ASP A 164 4.15 -14.50 -1.79
C ASP A 164 4.58 -13.58 -0.66
N LEU A 165 4.98 -14.17 0.46
CA LEU A 165 5.51 -13.45 1.62
C LEU A 165 7.03 -13.57 1.67
N ALA A 166 7.69 -12.41 1.77
CA ALA A 166 9.13 -12.29 1.88
C ALA A 166 9.50 -11.13 2.82
N THR A 167 10.80 -10.89 3.02
CA THR A 167 11.25 -9.74 3.80
C THR A 167 10.71 -8.44 3.22
N CYS A 168 10.15 -7.59 4.08
CA CYS A 168 9.51 -6.32 3.71
C CYS A 168 10.48 -5.36 3.00
N SER A 169 10.52 -5.46 1.68
CA SER A 169 11.43 -4.71 0.79
C SER A 169 10.69 -4.04 -0.37
N GLN A 170 9.43 -4.41 -0.58
CA GLN A 170 8.55 -3.83 -1.58
C GLN A 170 7.42 -3.05 -0.89
N GLN A 171 6.93 -2.03 -1.59
CA GLN A 171 5.80 -1.22 -1.19
C GLN A 171 4.78 -1.17 -2.32
N PHE A 172 3.56 -0.77 -1.99
CA PHE A 172 2.44 -0.71 -2.93
C PHE A 172 1.74 0.65 -2.89
N ASP A 173 1.15 1.01 -4.02
CA ASP A 173 0.23 2.13 -4.17
C ASP A 173 -1.18 1.61 -4.42
N PHE A 174 -2.15 2.28 -3.81
CA PHE A 174 -3.58 1.97 -3.95
C PHE A 174 -4.25 3.08 -4.75
N SER A 175 -4.92 2.71 -5.85
CA SER A 175 -5.66 3.66 -6.68
C SER A 175 -7.13 3.26 -6.81
N VAL A 176 -8.01 4.24 -6.72
CA VAL A 176 -9.42 4.11 -7.15
C VAL A 176 -9.52 4.28 -8.66
#